data_AF-A0A6A6TGD2-F1
#
_entry.id   AF-A0A6A6TGD2-F1
#
_cell.length_a   1.000
_cell.length_b   1.000
_cell.length_c   1.000
_cell.angle_alpha   90.00
_cell.angle_beta   90.00
_cell.angle_gamma   90.00
#
_symmetry.space_group_name_H-M   'P 1'
#
loop_
_entity.id
_entity.type
_entity.pdbx_description
1 polymer ?
#
loop_
_entity_poly.entity_id
_entity_poly.type
_entity_poly.pdbx_seq_one_letter_code
_entity_poly.pdbx_strand_id
1 'polypeptide(L)'
;KESVSTAKVLVENLLAGHVASDNFGPISAPYLFHTTSDAFLEHVKTDLGVTVIRDLQRTVLRLYGTKLGVIAAQDAIIGKLEEMKSETHAIILDSVTLGPALSGGFRLIVASLGKDNVKIDITS
;
A
#
# COMPACT_ATOMS: atom_id res chain seq x y z
N LYS A 1 -30.96 -28.87 -8.25
CA LYS A 1 -29.97 -28.26 -9.19
C LYS A 1 -29.49 -26.88 -8.72
N GLU A 2 -30.33 -26.07 -8.08
CA GLU A 2 -29.95 -24.75 -7.55
C GLU A 2 -28.83 -24.77 -6.48
N SER A 3 -28.76 -25.78 -5.61
CA SER A 3 -27.73 -25.79 -4.56
C SER A 3 -26.29 -25.93 -5.11
N VAL A 4 -26.13 -26.59 -6.26
CA VAL A 4 -24.82 -26.78 -6.90
C VAL A 4 -24.37 -25.51 -7.60
N SER A 5 -25.29 -24.77 -8.25
CA SER A 5 -24.96 -23.47 -8.84
C SER A 5 -24.57 -22.45 -7.77
N THR A 6 -25.28 -22.42 -6.63
CA THR A 6 -24.95 -21.50 -5.54
C THR A 6 -23.63 -21.86 -4.88
N ALA A 7 -23.36 -23.15 -4.65
CA ALA A 7 -22.07 -23.61 -4.14
C ALA A 7 -20.92 -23.28 -5.10
N LYS A 8 -21.13 -23.45 -6.41
CA LYS A 8 -20.13 -23.11 -7.44
C LYS A 8 -19.78 -21.62 -7.41
N VAL A 9 -20.78 -20.74 -7.38
CA VAL A 9 -20.57 -19.29 -7.31
C VAL A 9 -19.83 -18.89 -6.03
N LEU A 10 -20.16 -19.50 -4.89
CA LEU A 10 -19.46 -19.23 -3.63
C LEU A 10 -17.99 -19.64 -3.68
N VAL A 11 -17.68 -20.79 -4.28
CA VAL A 11 -16.30 -21.26 -4.46
C VAL A 11 -15.55 -20.38 -5.46
N GLU A 12 -16.18 -19.98 -6.56
CA GLU A 12 -15.59 -19.06 -7.53
C GLU A 12 -15.27 -17.70 -6.90
N ASN A 13 -16.17 -17.17 -6.07
CA ASN A 13 -15.94 -15.92 -5.35
C ASN A 13 -14.82 -16.04 -4.30
N LEU A 14 -14.74 -17.18 -3.61
CA LEU A 14 -13.64 -17.47 -2.67
C LEU A 14 -12.29 -17.52 -3.40
N LEU A 15 -12.24 -18.16 -4.57
CA LEU A 15 -11.03 -18.32 -5.38
C LEU A 15 -10.62 -17.03 -6.10
N ALA A 16 -11.58 -16.16 -6.46
CA ALA A 16 -11.29 -14.88 -7.08
C ALA A 16 -10.54 -13.92 -6.14
N GLY A 17 -10.76 -14.05 -4.83
CA GLY A 17 -10.24 -13.13 -3.82
C GLY A 17 -10.95 -11.79 -3.87
N HIS A 18 -10.89 -11.05 -2.75
CA HIS A 18 -11.47 -9.73 -2.64
C HIS A 18 -10.41 -8.70 -3.01
N VAL A 19 -10.70 -7.83 -3.98
CA VAL A 19 -9.80 -6.72 -4.28
C VAL A 19 -9.92 -5.71 -3.15
N ALA A 20 -8.80 -5.36 -2.52
CA ALA A 20 -8.77 -4.32 -1.50
C ALA A 20 -9.20 -2.99 -2.13
N SER A 21 -10.25 -2.38 -1.59
CA SER A 21 -10.82 -1.14 -2.10
C SER A 21 -11.13 -0.16 -0.97
N ASP A 22 -11.11 1.12 -1.29
CA ASP A 22 -11.68 2.19 -0.49
C ASP A 22 -13.04 2.64 -1.08
N ASN A 23 -13.58 3.76 -0.59
CA ASN A 23 -14.84 4.32 -1.09
C ASN A 23 -14.77 4.85 -2.54
N PHE A 24 -13.57 4.97 -3.11
CA PHE A 24 -13.30 5.57 -4.42
C PHE A 24 -12.82 4.55 -5.45
N GLY A 25 -12.35 3.37 -5.03
CA GLY A 25 -11.98 2.28 -5.92
C GLY A 25 -10.93 1.34 -5.32
N PRO A 26 -10.23 0.56 -6.17
CA PRO A 26 -9.14 -0.29 -5.73
C PRO A 26 -8.02 0.53 -5.07
N ILE A 27 -7.48 0.02 -3.96
CA ILE A 27 -6.35 0.63 -3.28
C ILE A 27 -5.08 0.28 -4.08
N SER A 28 -4.55 1.28 -4.80
CA SER A 28 -3.37 1.13 -5.67
C SER A 28 -2.17 1.98 -5.23
N ALA A 29 -2.07 2.31 -3.94
CA ALA A 29 -0.99 3.15 -3.43
C ALA A 29 0.40 2.49 -3.67
N PRO A 30 1.37 3.19 -4.28
CA PRO A 30 2.67 2.62 -4.67
C PRO A 30 3.41 1.91 -3.53
N TYR A 31 3.33 2.45 -2.32
CA TYR A 31 3.92 1.86 -1.10
C TYR A 31 3.61 0.36 -0.96
N LEU A 32 2.36 -0.04 -1.20
CA LEU A 32 1.88 -1.41 -1.02
C LEU A 32 2.48 -2.41 -2.02
N PHE A 33 3.13 -1.91 -3.07
CA PHE A 33 3.77 -2.73 -4.11
C PHE A 33 5.29 -2.68 -4.05
N HIS A 34 5.85 -1.98 -3.06
CA HIS A 34 7.28 -2.00 -2.76
C HIS A 34 7.61 -2.93 -1.60
N THR A 35 8.85 -3.44 -1.56
CA THR A 35 9.36 -4.34 -0.50
C THR A 35 9.36 -3.69 0.89
N THR A 36 9.35 -2.35 0.96
CA THR A 36 9.22 -1.60 2.23
C THR A 36 7.89 -1.85 2.93
N SER A 37 6.86 -2.33 2.22
CA SER A 37 5.57 -2.71 2.81
C SER A 37 5.50 -4.16 3.28
N ASP A 38 6.52 -4.99 3.01
CA ASP A 38 6.46 -6.44 3.28
C ASP A 38 6.17 -6.74 4.76
N ALA A 39 6.88 -6.09 5.68
CA ALA A 39 6.67 -6.30 7.12
C ALA A 39 5.25 -5.90 7.56
N PHE A 40 4.71 -4.81 7.02
CA PHE A 40 3.35 -4.39 7.29
C PHE A 40 2.33 -5.40 6.75
N LEU A 41 2.50 -5.84 5.50
CA LEU A 41 1.59 -6.80 4.87
C LEU A 41 1.66 -8.18 5.56
N GLU A 42 2.81 -8.60 6.08
CA GLU A 42 2.93 -9.81 6.88
C GLU A 42 2.22 -9.69 8.24
N HIS A 43 2.25 -8.53 8.90
CA HIS A 43 1.42 -8.30 10.09
C HIS A 43 -0.07 -8.37 9.76
N VAL A 44 -0.51 -7.69 8.68
CA VAL A 44 -1.90 -7.76 8.21
C VAL A 44 -2.32 -9.21 7.97
N LYS A 45 -1.45 -10.02 7.35
CA LYS A 45 -1.73 -11.45 7.13
C LYS A 45 -1.89 -12.23 8.44
N THR A 46 -0.91 -12.08 9.32
CA THR A 46 -0.78 -12.91 10.53
C THR A 46 -1.84 -12.54 11.56
N ASP A 47 -2.02 -11.26 11.83
CA ASP A 47 -2.86 -10.77 12.93
C ASP A 47 -4.35 -10.84 12.57
N LEU A 48 -4.69 -10.69 11.28
CA LEU A 48 -6.08 -10.67 10.81
C LEU A 48 -6.49 -11.99 10.14
N GLY A 49 -5.57 -12.97 10.06
CA GLY A 49 -5.84 -14.29 9.49
C GLY A 49 -6.25 -14.24 8.01
N VAL A 50 -5.68 -13.29 7.26
CA VAL A 50 -5.93 -13.13 5.82
C VAL A 50 -4.68 -13.47 5.02
N THR A 51 -4.84 -13.90 3.78
CA THR A 51 -3.74 -13.94 2.81
C THR A 51 -3.83 -12.70 1.93
N VAL A 52 -2.73 -11.95 1.86
CA VAL A 52 -2.60 -10.77 1.00
C VAL A 52 -1.66 -11.10 -0.17
N ILE A 53 -2.15 -10.94 -1.39
CA ILE A 53 -1.39 -11.18 -2.63
C ILE A 53 -1.33 -9.87 -3.43
N ARG A 54 -0.12 -9.52 -3.85
CA ARG A 54 0.13 -8.39 -4.76
C ARG A 54 0.00 -8.84 -6.20
N ASP A 55 -0.96 -8.28 -6.91
CA ASP A 55 -1.05 -8.39 -8.36
C ASP A 55 -0.33 -7.19 -8.98
N LEU A 56 0.96 -7.37 -9.30
CA LEU A 56 1.83 -6.30 -9.83
C LEU A 56 1.45 -5.89 -11.25
N GLN A 57 0.80 -6.76 -12.03
CA GLN A 57 0.39 -6.42 -13.40
C GLN A 57 -0.82 -5.49 -13.41
N ARG A 58 -1.74 -5.69 -12.46
CA ARG A 58 -2.98 -4.90 -12.35
C ARG A 58 -2.89 -3.82 -11.27
N THR A 59 -1.80 -3.78 -10.51
CA THR A 59 -1.59 -2.88 -9.36
C THR A 59 -2.75 -2.95 -8.37
N VAL A 60 -3.13 -4.17 -7.98
CA VAL A 60 -4.18 -4.42 -6.98
C VAL A 60 -3.71 -5.37 -5.89
N LEU A 61 -4.23 -5.17 -4.68
CA LEU A 61 -4.10 -6.14 -3.59
C LEU A 61 -5.30 -7.08 -3.59
N ARG A 62 -5.06 -8.39 -3.56
CA ARG A 62 -6.07 -9.41 -3.37
C ARG A 62 -6.01 -9.95 -1.95
N LEU A 63 -7.16 -9.96 -1.30
CA LEU A 63 -7.36 -10.41 0.07
C LEU A 63 -8.18 -11.69 0.06
N TYR A 64 -7.69 -12.70 0.79
CA TYR A 64 -8.36 -13.98 0.96
C TYR A 64 -8.51 -14.26 2.45
N GLY A 65 -9.68 -14.69 2.87
CA GLY A 65 -9.94 -14.99 4.28
C GLY A 65 -11.42 -14.89 4.62
N THR A 66 -11.71 -14.84 5.92
CA THR A 66 -13.08 -14.60 6.39
C THR A 66 -13.53 -13.18 6.01
N LYS A 67 -14.84 -12.98 5.84
CA LYS A 67 -15.39 -11.65 5.52
C LYS A 67 -14.97 -10.59 6.53
N LEU A 68 -14.96 -10.94 7.82
CA LEU A 68 -14.52 -10.04 8.89
C LEU A 68 -13.02 -9.73 8.80
N GLY A 69 -12.18 -10.73 8.53
CA GLY A 69 -10.74 -10.54 8.35
C GLY A 69 -10.42 -9.66 7.14
N VAL A 70 -11.13 -9.86 6.02
CA VAL A 70 -10.99 -9.02 4.81
C VAL A 70 -11.34 -7.56 5.09
N ILE A 71 -12.46 -7.31 5.79
CA ILE A 71 -12.86 -5.94 6.16
C ILE A 71 -11.81 -5.31 7.09
N ALA A 72 -11.40 -6.01 8.14
CA ALA A 72 -10.37 -5.52 9.06
C ALA A 72 -9.04 -5.25 8.35
N ALA A 73 -8.67 -6.07 7.37
CA ALA A 73 -7.45 -5.89 6.59
C ALA A 73 -7.55 -4.66 5.68
N GLN A 74 -8.70 -4.42 5.04
CA GLN A 74 -8.94 -3.19 4.29
C GLN A 74 -8.82 -1.96 5.18
N ASP A 75 -9.46 -1.97 6.37
CA ASP A 75 -9.41 -0.86 7.31
C ASP A 75 -7.97 -0.60 7.80
N ALA A 76 -7.21 -1.65 8.09
CA ALA A 76 -5.80 -1.53 8.48
C ALA A 76 -4.93 -0.94 7.36
N ILE A 77 -5.14 -1.37 6.11
CA ILE A 77 -4.44 -0.84 4.95
C ILE A 77 -4.78 0.65 4.76
N ILE A 78 -6.06 1.02 4.82
CA ILE A 78 -6.50 2.42 4.70
C ILE A 78 -5.89 3.25 5.82
N GLY A 79 -5.97 2.79 7.07
CA GLY A 79 -5.38 3.48 8.22
C GLY A 79 -3.88 3.72 8.05
N LYS A 80 -3.13 2.72 7.55
CA LYS A 80 -1.70 2.88 7.28
C LYS A 80 -1.42 3.92 6.20
N LEU A 81 -2.22 3.96 5.15
CA LEU A 81 -2.06 4.96 4.08
C LEU A 81 -2.38 6.36 4.58
N GLU A 82 -3.37 6.54 5.44
CA GLU A 82 -3.68 7.84 6.05
C GLU A 82 -2.58 8.30 7.03
N GLU A 83 -2.00 7.39 7.81
CA GLU A 83 -0.81 7.67 8.64
C GLU A 83 0.37 8.12 7.75
N MET A 84 0.62 7.43 6.64
CA MET A 84 1.69 7.83 5.73
C MET A 84 1.43 9.18 5.07
N LYS A 85 0.17 9.53 4.79
CA LYS A 85 -0.19 10.86 4.25
C LYS A 85 0.09 11.96 5.26
N SER A 86 -0.10 11.74 6.56
CA SER A 86 0.20 12.75 7.58
C SER A 86 1.70 12.94 7.78
N GLU A 87 2.50 11.90 7.52
CA GLU A 87 3.97 11.95 7.61
C GLU A 87 4.64 12.43 6.31
N THR A 88 3.96 12.32 5.16
CA THR A 88 4.52 12.68 3.85
C THR A 88 4.22 14.15 3.51
N HIS A 89 5.28 14.95 3.37
CA HIS A 89 5.19 16.33 2.91
C HIS A 89 5.69 16.47 1.48
N ALA A 90 4.79 16.75 0.55
CA ALA A 90 5.14 16.98 -0.86
C ALA A 90 5.66 18.40 -1.05
N ILE A 91 6.91 18.53 -1.49
CA ILE A 91 7.49 19.81 -1.93
C ILE A 91 7.57 19.77 -3.45
N ILE A 92 6.76 20.60 -4.11
CA ILE A 92 6.78 20.73 -5.57
C ILE A 92 7.92 21.67 -5.95
N LEU A 93 8.87 21.17 -6.73
CA LEU A 93 10.00 21.92 -7.24
C LEU A 93 9.86 22.10 -8.76
N ASP A 94 10.05 23.31 -9.23
CA ASP A 94 10.21 23.62 -10.65
C ASP A 94 11.67 23.46 -11.10
N SER A 95 11.93 23.62 -12.40
CA SER A 95 13.26 23.46 -12.98
C SER A 95 14.30 24.45 -12.41
N VAL A 96 13.87 25.59 -11.88
CA VAL A 96 14.74 26.62 -11.30
C VAL A 96 15.07 26.31 -9.84
N THR A 97 14.11 25.75 -9.10
CA THR A 97 14.21 25.46 -7.66
C THR A 97 14.77 24.08 -7.35
N LEU A 98 14.74 23.15 -8.30
CA LEU A 98 15.28 21.79 -8.14
C LEU A 98 16.80 21.79 -7.86
N GLY A 99 17.59 22.54 -8.64
CA GLY A 99 19.04 22.61 -8.48
C GLY A 99 19.47 23.12 -7.09
N PRO A 100 18.95 24.26 -6.63
CA PRO A 100 19.18 24.77 -5.28
C PRO A 100 18.72 23.82 -4.17
N ALA A 101 17.57 23.15 -4.34
CA ALA A 101 17.07 22.19 -3.37
C ALA A 101 17.99 20.98 -3.21
N LEU A 102 18.56 20.45 -4.31
CA LEU A 102 19.47 19.30 -4.26
C LEU A 102 20.87 19.66 -3.75
N SER A 103 21.38 20.82 -4.13
CA SER A 103 22.76 21.23 -3.80
C SER A 103 22.91 21.83 -2.40
N GLY A 104 21.89 22.54 -1.93
CA GLY A 104 21.88 23.20 -0.61
C GLY A 104 20.83 22.63 0.32
N GLY A 105 19.56 22.67 -0.07
CA GLY A 105 18.43 22.29 0.78
C GLY A 105 18.55 20.87 1.35
N PHE A 106 18.87 19.90 0.51
CA PHE A 106 19.05 18.51 0.90
C PHE A 106 20.22 18.33 1.87
N ARG A 107 21.32 19.08 1.69
CA ARG A 107 22.45 19.04 2.64
C ARG A 107 22.05 19.54 4.02
N LEU A 108 21.17 20.54 4.10
CA LEU A 108 20.64 21.02 5.38
C LEU A 108 19.76 19.97 6.05
N ILE A 109 18.96 19.23 5.27
CA ILE A 109 18.15 18.12 5.77
C ILE A 109 19.05 17.00 6.32
N VAL A 110 20.07 16.60 5.57
CA VAL A 110 21.07 15.61 6.01
C VAL A 110 21.81 16.07 7.27
N ALA A 111 22.19 17.35 7.35
CA ALA A 111 22.86 17.91 8.52
C ALA A 111 21.96 17.92 9.77
N SER A 112 20.65 18.13 9.59
CA SER A 112 19.68 18.22 10.68
C SER A 112 19.20 16.85 11.17
N LEU A 113 19.00 15.91 10.25
CA LEU A 113 18.42 14.59 10.55
C LEU A 113 19.47 13.47 10.67
N GLY A 114 20.70 13.72 10.22
CA GLY A 114 21.77 12.72 10.16
C GLY A 114 21.73 11.91 8.86
N LYS A 115 22.91 11.48 8.40
CA LYS A 115 23.08 10.79 7.11
C LYS A 115 22.35 9.46 7.01
N ASP A 116 22.20 8.77 8.13
CA ASP A 116 21.59 7.43 8.17
C ASP A 116 20.06 7.47 8.06
N ASN A 117 19.46 8.64 8.29
CA ASN A 117 18.01 8.84 8.32
C ASN A 117 17.48 9.52 7.04
N VAL A 118 18.35 9.86 6.09
CA VAL A 118 17.98 10.60 4.89
C VAL A 118 18.40 9.82 3.65
N LYS A 119 17.42 9.43 2.84
CA LYS A 119 17.62 8.79 1.54
C LYS A 119 16.97 9.63 0.45
N ILE A 120 17.66 9.82 -0.66
CA ILE A 120 17.08 10.38 -1.89
C ILE A 120 16.83 9.23 -2.88
N ASP A 121 15.64 9.20 -3.45
CA ASP A 121 15.27 8.26 -4.51
C ASP A 121 14.83 9.07 -5.72
N ILE A 122 15.48 8.84 -6.87
CA ILE A 122 15.19 9.56 -8.12
C ILE A 122 14.58 8.54 -9.08
N THR A 123 13.28 8.64 -9.30
CA THR A 123 12.53 7.82 -10.24
C THR A 123 12.38 8.56 -11.57
N SER A 124 12.73 7.91 -12.68
CA SER A 124 12.56 8.41 -14.07
C SER A 124 11.23 8.01 -14.67
#